data_AF-A0A535R0S7-F1
#
_entry.id   AF-A0A535R0S7-F1
#
_cell.length_a   1.000
_cell.length_b   1.000
_cell.length_c   1.000
_cell.angle_alpha   90.00
_cell.angle_beta   90.00
_cell.angle_gamma   90.00
#
_symmetry.space_group_name_H-M   'P 1'
#
loop_
_entity.id
_entity.type
_entity.pdbx_description
1 polymer ?
#
loop_
_entity_poly.entity_id
_entity_poly.type
_entity_poly.pdbx_seq_one_letter_code
_entity_poly.pdbx_strand_id
1 'polypeptide(L)'
;MIIRAVFFDVGYTLFDETRLWREWADWLGVDEERLFTTLREVIAQGRDHREAFELLRPGFDLEAEQIARIRAGRPHRLRASDVYADARPCLANVKARGRLVGVAGNFPSDVIEQAMLDADLPVDVLGAPDRWGASKPSTAFFQRLIETAGVPPEQIAYVGDRLDTDVIPSRAAGVYGILLGRGPWGEVHARKAEAMDVPVITSLERLPYVLRGLRPIRGSTAEMTEADAAEILRLLKSQGLDVWVDGGWGVDALLGKQSRPHDDIDLVLRQSEIDRLADVLGAAGFRRVEEAARPFNFVMADGRGREVDLHGVVFDGAGDGLYGPQPDDGTGLAFPAVAFTGTGTIDGESVRCMTAEYQVANHAGYDPGDADFHDVYALHDKFGVDLPDEYARAPDKGG
;
A
#
# COMPACT_ATOMS: atom_id res chain seq x y z
N MET A 1 -4.66 -3.75 13.32
CA MET A 1 -4.20 -2.52 14.00
C MET A 1 -4.47 -1.29 13.11
N ILE A 2 -4.96 -0.13 13.58
CA ILE A 2 -5.31 0.96 12.63
C ILE A 2 -4.07 1.77 12.25
N ILE A 3 -3.63 1.70 10.99
CA ILE A 3 -2.60 2.64 10.49
C ILE A 3 -3.20 4.02 10.23
N ARG A 4 -2.69 5.02 10.96
CA ARG A 4 -3.05 6.44 10.91
C ARG A 4 -1.99 7.33 10.28
N ALA A 5 -0.75 6.87 10.22
CA ALA A 5 0.33 7.59 9.56
C ALA A 5 1.15 6.63 8.69
N VAL A 6 1.57 7.10 7.52
CA VAL A 6 2.47 6.35 6.63
C VAL A 6 3.63 7.25 6.26
N PHE A 7 4.83 6.80 6.58
CA PHE A 7 6.07 7.46 6.23
C PHE A 7 6.75 6.72 5.08
N PHE A 8 7.30 7.46 4.13
CA PHE A 8 7.98 6.93 2.95
C PHE A 8 9.44 7.37 2.97
N ASP A 9 10.35 6.48 2.60
CA ASP A 9 11.69 6.89 2.21
C ASP A 9 11.67 7.70 0.89
N VAL A 10 12.81 8.30 0.56
CA VAL A 10 12.98 9.19 -0.59
C VAL A 10 13.48 8.41 -1.82
N GLY A 11 14.74 7.97 -1.78
CA GLY A 11 15.44 7.34 -2.90
C GLY A 11 14.97 5.92 -3.12
N TYR A 12 14.80 5.50 -4.38
CA TYR A 12 14.21 4.23 -4.81
C TYR A 12 12.83 3.87 -4.21
N THR A 13 12.23 4.79 -3.45
CA THR A 13 10.87 4.71 -2.93
C THR A 13 9.95 5.68 -3.66
N LEU A 14 10.17 6.99 -3.51
CA LEU A 14 9.40 8.01 -4.24
C LEU A 14 10.14 8.51 -5.48
N PHE A 15 11.47 8.53 -5.45
CA PHE A 15 12.31 9.03 -6.53
C PHE A 15 13.28 7.95 -7.04
N ASP A 16 13.34 7.74 -8.36
CA ASP A 16 14.32 6.89 -9.02
C ASP A 16 15.70 7.56 -9.04
N GLU A 17 16.60 7.08 -8.19
CA GLU A 17 17.97 7.60 -8.12
C GLU A 17 18.88 7.06 -9.22
N THR A 18 18.39 6.24 -10.14
CA THR A 18 19.21 5.62 -11.21
C THR A 18 19.97 6.68 -12.01
N ARG A 19 19.34 7.83 -12.29
CA ARG A 19 20.02 8.97 -12.93
C ARG A 19 21.20 9.48 -12.09
N LEU A 20 21.01 9.63 -10.77
CA LEU A 20 22.05 10.14 -9.87
C LEU A 20 23.25 9.20 -9.80
N TRP A 21 22.99 7.88 -9.77
CA TRP A 21 24.04 6.86 -9.83
C TRP A 21 24.74 6.85 -11.20
N ARG A 22 24.02 7.00 -12.31
CA ARG A 22 24.63 7.18 -13.64
C ARG A 22 25.56 8.39 -13.72
N GLU A 23 25.16 9.51 -13.12
CA GLU A 23 26.03 10.69 -13.05
C GLU A 23 27.28 10.44 -12.19
N TRP A 24 27.21 9.57 -11.18
CA TRP A 24 28.39 9.10 -10.45
C TRP A 24 29.26 8.19 -11.30
N ALA A 25 28.69 7.27 -12.08
CA ALA A 25 29.46 6.43 -13.02
C ALA A 25 30.26 7.29 -14.01
N ASP A 26 29.61 8.29 -14.62
CA ASP A 26 30.25 9.25 -15.52
C ASP A 26 31.36 10.04 -14.81
N TRP A 27 31.11 10.54 -13.59
CA TRP A 27 32.12 11.27 -12.82
C TRP A 27 33.34 10.43 -12.46
N LEU A 28 33.13 9.16 -12.12
CA LEU A 28 34.18 8.20 -11.80
C LEU A 28 34.92 7.69 -13.05
N GLY A 29 34.36 7.89 -14.25
CA GLY A 29 34.86 7.30 -15.48
C GLY A 29 34.73 5.77 -15.50
N VAL A 30 33.71 5.23 -14.82
CA VAL A 30 33.43 3.79 -14.79
C VAL A 30 32.15 3.49 -15.56
N ASP A 31 32.08 2.26 -16.06
CA ASP A 31 30.87 1.74 -16.70
C ASP A 31 29.70 1.65 -15.70
N GLU A 32 28.48 1.91 -16.17
CA GLU A 32 27.26 1.89 -15.37
C GLU A 32 26.97 0.49 -14.80
N GLU A 33 27.10 -0.55 -15.62
CA GLU A 33 26.87 -1.94 -15.21
C GLU A 33 27.86 -2.32 -14.12
N ARG A 34 29.13 -1.88 -14.25
CA ARG A 34 30.14 -2.07 -13.22
C ARG A 34 29.77 -1.38 -11.91
N LEU A 35 29.30 -0.13 -11.95
CA LEU A 35 28.86 0.59 -10.75
C LEU A 35 27.72 -0.17 -10.04
N PHE A 36 26.63 -0.48 -10.75
CA PHE A 36 25.47 -1.14 -10.15
C PHE A 36 25.79 -2.56 -9.66
N THR A 37 26.67 -3.29 -10.37
CA THR A 37 27.14 -4.61 -9.91
C THR A 37 27.89 -4.48 -8.59
N THR A 38 28.84 -3.54 -8.49
CA THR A 38 29.58 -3.32 -7.24
C THR A 38 28.66 -2.85 -6.10
N LEU A 39 27.67 -1.98 -6.37
CA LEU A 39 26.68 -1.61 -5.36
C LEU A 39 25.93 -2.85 -4.85
N ARG A 40 25.40 -3.68 -5.74
CA ARG A 40 24.69 -4.93 -5.40
C ARG A 40 25.53 -5.89 -4.58
N GLU A 41 26.80 -6.06 -4.94
CA GLU A 41 27.75 -6.91 -4.20
C GLU A 41 27.99 -6.42 -2.78
N VAL A 42 28.21 -5.11 -2.59
CA VAL A 42 28.43 -4.49 -1.28
C VAL A 42 27.19 -4.65 -0.39
N ILE A 43 25.99 -4.38 -0.94
CA ILE A 43 24.72 -4.53 -0.22
C ILE A 43 24.48 -5.99 0.18
N ALA A 44 24.71 -6.94 -0.73
CA ALA A 44 24.51 -8.36 -0.46
C ALA A 44 25.40 -8.86 0.68
N GLN A 45 26.55 -8.22 0.91
CA GLN A 45 27.46 -8.48 2.03
C GLN A 45 27.04 -7.76 3.33
N GLY A 46 25.95 -6.97 3.32
CA GLY A 46 25.50 -6.16 4.45
C GLY A 46 26.44 -4.99 4.77
N ARG A 47 27.25 -4.56 3.80
CA ARG A 47 28.20 -3.44 3.93
C ARG A 47 27.55 -2.12 3.53
N ASP A 48 28.17 -1.01 3.90
CA ASP A 48 27.66 0.29 3.51
C ASP A 48 27.89 0.52 2.01
N HIS A 49 26.84 0.83 1.27
CA HIS A 49 26.90 1.10 -0.17
C HIS A 49 27.96 2.14 -0.59
N ARG A 50 28.33 3.08 0.29
CA ARG A 50 29.39 4.07 0.04
C ARG A 50 30.76 3.41 -0.16
N GLU A 51 30.97 2.21 0.38
CA GLU A 51 32.19 1.43 0.16
C GLU A 51 32.37 1.02 -1.31
N ALA A 52 31.31 1.03 -2.13
CA ALA A 52 31.41 0.79 -3.57
C ALA A 52 32.31 1.82 -4.26
N PHE A 53 32.33 3.08 -3.79
CA PHE A 53 33.21 4.10 -4.35
C PHE A 53 34.69 3.74 -4.20
N GLU A 54 35.09 3.25 -3.02
CA GLU A 54 36.47 2.82 -2.74
C GLU A 54 36.85 1.57 -3.56
N LEU A 55 35.91 0.64 -3.75
CA LEU A 55 36.13 -0.55 -4.58
C LEU A 55 36.28 -0.21 -6.08
N LEU A 56 35.55 0.80 -6.56
CA LEU A 56 35.61 1.26 -7.94
C LEU A 56 36.86 2.10 -8.21
N ARG A 57 37.24 2.94 -7.23
CA ARG A 57 38.40 3.83 -7.29
C ARG A 57 39.05 3.88 -5.89
N PRO A 58 40.12 3.11 -5.63
CA PRO A 58 40.79 3.14 -4.34
C PRO A 58 41.31 4.54 -3.96
N GLY A 59 41.16 4.91 -2.69
CA GLY A 59 41.41 6.25 -2.15
C GLY A 59 40.32 7.27 -2.49
N PHE A 60 39.09 6.84 -2.77
CA PHE A 60 38.01 7.76 -3.12
C PHE A 60 37.47 8.49 -1.89
N ASP A 61 37.66 9.80 -1.87
CA ASP A 61 37.06 10.68 -0.87
C ASP A 61 35.70 11.21 -1.37
N LEU A 62 34.62 10.56 -0.93
CA LEU A 62 33.26 10.91 -1.35
C LEU A 62 32.87 12.35 -1.01
N GLU A 63 33.29 12.85 0.15
CA GLU A 63 32.95 14.22 0.57
C GLU A 63 33.67 15.25 -0.30
N ALA A 64 34.97 15.06 -0.53
CA ALA A 64 35.75 15.94 -1.40
C ALA A 64 35.21 15.95 -2.85
N GLU A 65 34.82 14.77 -3.35
CA GLU A 65 34.30 14.60 -4.71
C GLU A 65 32.89 15.16 -4.87
N GLN A 66 32.04 15.08 -3.83
CA GLN A 66 30.75 15.79 -3.79
C GLN A 66 30.95 17.31 -3.92
N ILE A 67 31.91 17.88 -3.18
CA ILE A 67 32.24 19.31 -3.28
C ILE A 67 32.77 19.65 -4.69
N ALA A 68 33.62 18.81 -5.27
CA ALA A 68 34.14 19.00 -6.62
C ALA A 68 33.02 18.98 -7.67
N ARG A 69 32.06 18.04 -7.56
CA ARG A 69 30.88 17.97 -8.43
C ARG A 69 30.00 19.21 -8.32
N ILE A 70 29.75 19.73 -7.12
CA ILE A 70 28.99 20.97 -6.91
C ILE A 70 29.69 22.13 -7.63
N ARG A 71 31.01 22.29 -7.47
CA ARG A 71 31.80 23.33 -8.16
C ARG A 71 31.77 23.18 -9.69
N ALA A 72 31.68 21.95 -10.18
CA ALA A 72 31.52 21.64 -11.60
C ALA A 72 30.08 21.79 -12.13
N GLY A 73 29.13 22.28 -11.31
CA GLY A 73 27.74 22.46 -11.71
C GLY A 73 26.94 21.15 -11.81
N ARG A 74 27.40 20.08 -11.15
CA ARG A 74 26.75 18.75 -11.10
C ARG A 74 26.31 18.39 -9.68
N PRO A 75 25.51 19.22 -8.99
CA PRO A 75 25.08 18.95 -7.62
C PRO A 75 24.21 17.69 -7.57
N HIS A 76 24.22 17.02 -6.42
CA HIS A 76 23.30 15.93 -6.15
C HIS A 76 21.89 16.50 -5.92
N ARG A 77 21.02 16.39 -6.93
CA ARG A 77 19.68 17.01 -6.93
C ARG A 77 18.65 16.06 -7.51
N LEU A 78 17.56 15.84 -6.77
CA LEU A 78 16.35 15.19 -7.24
C LEU A 78 15.53 16.13 -8.13
N ARG A 79 14.87 15.56 -9.14
CA ARG A 79 14.03 16.27 -10.11
C ARG A 79 12.63 15.68 -10.10
N ALA A 80 11.64 16.46 -10.53
CA ALA A 80 10.28 15.95 -10.72
C ALA A 80 10.21 14.76 -11.69
N SER A 81 11.09 14.74 -12.71
CA SER A 81 11.21 13.62 -13.66
C SER A 81 11.73 12.32 -13.02
N ASP A 82 12.32 12.40 -11.82
CA ASP A 82 12.79 11.21 -11.13
C ASP A 82 11.66 10.58 -10.29
N VAL A 83 10.50 11.23 -10.12
CA VAL A 83 9.40 10.66 -9.34
C VAL A 83 8.84 9.43 -10.06
N TYR A 84 8.68 8.33 -9.33
CA TYR A 84 8.00 7.15 -9.87
C TYR A 84 6.53 7.44 -10.17
N ALA A 85 6.02 6.89 -11.28
CA ALA A 85 4.65 7.13 -11.73
C ALA A 85 3.59 6.76 -10.68
N ASP A 86 3.87 5.76 -9.84
CA ASP A 86 2.98 5.28 -8.79
C ASP A 86 3.08 6.05 -7.46
N ALA A 87 4.10 6.89 -7.28
CA ALA A 87 4.34 7.60 -6.03
C ALA A 87 3.22 8.58 -5.70
N ARG A 88 2.93 9.52 -6.61
CA ARG A 88 1.89 10.54 -6.40
C ARG A 88 0.50 9.92 -6.19
N PRO A 89 0.00 8.99 -7.03
CA PRO A 89 -1.28 8.33 -6.80
C PRO A 89 -1.33 7.60 -5.45
N CYS A 90 -0.24 6.95 -5.04
CA CYS A 90 -0.16 6.28 -3.75
C CYS A 90 -0.25 7.26 -2.57
N LEU A 91 0.55 8.33 -2.58
CA LEU A 91 0.51 9.35 -1.53
C LEU A 91 -0.88 10.00 -1.43
N ALA A 92 -1.49 10.34 -2.58
CA ALA A 92 -2.85 10.89 -2.62
C ALA A 92 -3.88 9.90 -2.05
N ASN A 93 -3.73 8.60 -2.36
CA ASN A 93 -4.59 7.54 -1.87
C ASN A 93 -4.49 7.37 -0.35
N VAL A 94 -3.27 7.38 0.20
CA VAL A 94 -3.00 7.32 1.65
C VAL A 94 -3.60 8.56 2.33
N LYS A 95 -3.28 9.75 1.83
CA LYS A 95 -3.75 11.01 2.40
C LYS A 95 -5.26 11.08 2.42
N ALA A 96 -5.88 10.74 1.31
CA ALA A 96 -7.32 10.81 1.24
C ALA A 96 -7.96 9.79 2.22
N ARG A 97 -7.28 8.69 2.62
CA ARG A 97 -7.76 7.74 3.67
C ARG A 97 -7.65 8.34 5.08
N GLY A 98 -7.47 9.66 5.19
CA GLY A 98 -7.28 10.43 6.42
C GLY A 98 -6.04 10.05 7.19
N ARG A 99 -5.06 9.47 6.50
CA ARG A 99 -3.77 9.12 7.10
C ARG A 99 -2.80 10.27 6.88
N LEU A 100 -1.98 10.55 7.89
CA LEU A 100 -0.84 11.45 7.74
C LEU A 100 0.14 10.86 6.73
N VAL A 101 0.57 11.66 5.75
CA VAL A 101 1.60 11.29 4.78
C VAL A 101 2.92 11.98 5.14
N GLY A 102 3.90 11.19 5.56
CA GLY A 102 5.25 11.68 5.83
C GLY A 102 6.25 11.22 4.78
N VAL A 103 7.21 12.07 4.45
CA VAL A 103 8.44 11.67 3.75
C VAL A 103 9.58 11.82 4.73
N ALA A 104 10.36 10.77 4.96
CA ALA A 104 11.46 10.81 5.91
C ALA A 104 12.63 9.96 5.42
N GLY A 105 13.81 10.57 5.24
CA GLY A 105 14.98 9.87 4.68
C GLY A 105 16.30 10.51 5.06
N ASN A 106 17.41 9.93 4.59
CA ASN A 106 18.76 10.42 4.85
C ASN A 106 19.24 11.51 3.87
N PHE A 107 18.31 12.15 3.16
CA PHE A 107 18.59 13.27 2.26
C PHE A 107 18.56 14.61 3.02
N PRO A 108 19.33 15.63 2.59
CA PRO A 108 19.17 17.00 3.06
C PRO A 108 17.76 17.54 2.80
N SER A 109 17.19 18.27 3.75
CA SER A 109 15.78 18.69 3.65
C SER A 109 15.46 19.60 2.46
N ASP A 110 16.38 20.47 2.05
CA ASP A 110 16.22 21.38 0.93
C ASP A 110 16.12 20.64 -0.42
N VAL A 111 16.87 19.54 -0.57
CA VAL A 111 16.84 18.69 -1.77
C VAL A 111 15.48 17.99 -1.92
N ILE A 112 14.96 17.43 -0.82
CA ILE A 112 13.67 16.71 -0.84
C ILE A 112 12.52 17.70 -1.02
N GLU A 113 12.51 18.81 -0.28
CA GLU A 113 11.45 19.81 -0.28
C GLU A 113 11.27 20.42 -1.67
N GLN A 114 12.36 20.82 -2.33
CA GLN A 114 12.27 21.35 -3.70
C GLN A 114 11.75 20.29 -4.68
N ALA A 115 12.21 19.05 -4.60
CA ALA A 115 11.78 18.00 -5.51
C ALA A 115 10.32 17.61 -5.32
N MET A 116 9.82 17.59 -4.08
CA MET A 116 8.41 17.39 -3.76
C MET A 116 7.54 18.53 -4.26
N LEU A 117 8.00 19.79 -4.16
CA LEU A 117 7.30 20.96 -4.70
C LEU A 117 7.24 20.93 -6.23
N ASP A 118 8.38 20.69 -6.89
CA ASP A 118 8.47 20.60 -8.35
C ASP A 118 7.58 19.48 -8.90
N ALA A 119 7.44 18.39 -8.15
CA ALA A 119 6.61 17.24 -8.49
C ALA A 119 5.22 17.26 -7.85
N ASP A 120 4.84 18.34 -7.16
CA ASP A 120 3.57 18.56 -6.44
C ASP A 120 3.06 17.32 -5.66
N LEU A 121 3.95 16.73 -4.85
CA LEU A 121 3.63 15.53 -4.06
C LEU A 121 2.78 15.88 -2.82
N PRO A 122 1.67 15.15 -2.56
CA PRO A 122 0.75 15.46 -1.46
C PRO A 122 1.26 14.95 -0.11
N VAL A 123 2.22 15.66 0.48
CA VAL A 123 2.90 15.29 1.74
C VAL A 123 2.58 16.29 2.85
N ASP A 124 2.42 15.79 4.08
CA ASP A 124 2.10 16.60 5.26
C ASP A 124 3.35 16.95 6.08
N VAL A 125 4.32 16.02 6.12
CA VAL A 125 5.49 16.11 6.99
C VAL A 125 6.75 15.71 6.24
N LEU A 126 7.84 16.47 6.44
CA LEU A 126 9.17 16.14 5.96
C LEU A 126 10.13 15.91 7.12
N GLY A 127 10.72 14.71 7.16
CA GLY A 127 11.81 14.31 8.05
C GLY A 127 13.15 14.19 7.33
N ALA A 128 14.16 14.85 7.86
CA ALA A 128 15.51 14.84 7.30
C ALA A 128 16.53 15.07 8.41
N PRO A 129 17.80 14.65 8.26
CA PRO A 129 18.80 14.73 9.32
C PRO A 129 19.02 16.14 9.87
N ASP A 130 19.02 17.15 9.00
CA ASP A 130 19.19 18.55 9.35
C ASP A 130 17.96 19.14 10.09
N ARG A 131 16.78 18.55 9.93
CA ARG A 131 15.55 18.95 10.66
C ARG A 131 15.37 18.19 11.97
N TRP A 132 15.71 16.90 11.97
CA TRP A 132 15.41 15.98 13.07
C TRP A 132 16.60 15.72 13.99
N GLY A 133 17.81 16.07 13.58
CA GLY A 133 19.05 15.83 14.33
C GLY A 133 19.46 14.37 14.40
N ALA A 134 18.88 13.50 13.56
CA ALA A 134 19.13 12.06 13.53
C ALA A 134 18.96 11.52 12.11
N SER A 135 19.65 10.41 11.81
CA SER A 135 19.58 9.71 10.52
C SER A 135 19.28 8.23 10.75
N LYS A 136 18.63 7.59 9.78
CA LYS A 136 18.50 6.13 9.72
C LYS A 136 19.90 5.49 9.66
N PRO A 137 20.15 4.35 10.33
CA PRO A 137 19.20 3.47 11.03
C PRO A 137 19.01 3.79 12.53
N SER A 138 19.42 4.97 13.01
CA SER A 138 19.41 5.28 14.44
C SER A 138 18.00 5.20 15.04
N THR A 139 17.87 4.63 16.25
CA THR A 139 16.62 4.65 17.02
C THR A 139 16.11 6.07 17.25
N ALA A 140 17.00 7.06 17.37
CA ALA A 140 16.63 8.47 17.55
C ALA A 140 15.84 9.02 16.35
N PHE A 141 16.10 8.52 15.13
CA PHE A 141 15.35 8.89 13.94
C PHE A 141 13.90 8.41 14.03
N PHE A 142 13.68 7.14 14.37
CA PHE A 142 12.34 6.57 14.48
C PHE A 142 11.58 7.10 15.69
N GLN A 143 12.25 7.44 16.79
CA GLN A 143 11.64 8.17 17.90
C GLN A 143 11.10 9.53 17.45
N ARG A 144 11.89 10.30 16.69
CA ARG A 144 11.43 11.58 16.15
C ARG A 144 10.29 11.41 15.16
N LEU A 145 10.33 10.35 14.35
CA LEU A 145 9.25 10.00 13.43
C LEU A 145 7.95 9.74 14.18
N ILE A 146 7.97 8.95 15.26
CA ILE A 146 6.80 8.66 16.11
C ILE A 146 6.27 9.94 16.77
N GLU A 147 7.15 10.77 17.34
CA GLU A 147 6.77 12.06 17.93
C GLU A 147 6.08 12.96 16.91
N THR A 148 6.62 13.02 15.68
CA THR A 148 6.09 13.85 14.61
C THR A 148 4.77 13.32 14.07
N ALA A 149 4.59 12.00 14.05
CA ALA A 149 3.33 11.36 13.63
C ALA A 149 2.17 11.65 14.59
N GLY A 150 2.47 11.89 15.88
CA GLY A 150 1.46 12.22 16.90
C GLY A 150 0.51 11.07 17.24
N VAL A 151 0.86 9.83 16.86
CA VAL A 151 0.06 8.62 17.11
C VAL A 151 0.97 7.51 17.68
N PRO A 152 0.40 6.48 18.35
CA PRO A 152 1.19 5.35 18.83
C PRO A 152 1.97 4.66 17.69
N PRO A 153 3.19 4.13 17.94
CA PRO A 153 4.06 3.56 16.90
C PRO A 153 3.40 2.44 16.11
N GLU A 154 2.55 1.64 16.74
CA GLU A 154 1.79 0.59 16.09
C GLU A 154 0.77 1.12 15.06
N GLN A 155 0.42 2.41 15.11
CA GLN A 155 -0.46 3.06 14.14
C GLN A 155 0.31 3.73 13.00
N ILE A 156 1.62 3.47 12.90
CA ILE A 156 2.50 4.05 11.90
C ILE A 156 3.01 2.92 10.99
N ALA A 157 2.96 3.13 9.69
CA ALA A 157 3.69 2.33 8.71
C ALA A 157 4.87 3.11 8.17
N TYR A 158 5.99 2.42 7.94
CA TYR A 158 7.16 2.96 7.27
C TYR A 158 7.44 2.12 6.02
N VAL A 159 7.51 2.77 4.85
CA VAL A 159 7.75 2.15 3.55
C VAL A 159 9.10 2.60 3.02
N GLY A 160 10.00 1.67 2.75
CA GLY A 160 11.31 1.96 2.19
C GLY A 160 11.92 0.76 1.48
N ASP A 161 12.94 0.97 0.68
CA ASP A 161 13.61 -0.05 -0.12
C ASP A 161 14.82 -0.70 0.61
N ARG A 162 15.18 -0.20 1.81
CA ARG A 162 16.28 -0.76 2.59
C ARG A 162 15.82 -1.52 3.82
N LEU A 163 15.95 -2.85 3.78
CA LEU A 163 15.66 -3.71 4.93
C LEU A 163 16.50 -3.33 6.16
N ASP A 164 17.77 -2.98 5.97
CA ASP A 164 18.73 -2.70 7.05
C ASP A 164 18.60 -1.31 7.67
N THR A 165 18.16 -0.30 6.90
CA THR A 165 18.06 1.08 7.39
C THR A 165 16.65 1.63 7.52
N ASP A 166 15.67 1.06 6.80
CA ASP A 166 14.27 1.43 6.92
C ASP A 166 13.53 0.45 7.82
N VAL A 167 13.43 -0.81 7.37
CA VAL A 167 12.43 -1.75 7.87
C VAL A 167 12.80 -2.35 9.22
N ILE A 168 14.01 -2.93 9.37
CA ILE A 168 14.45 -3.51 10.64
C ILE A 168 14.40 -2.47 11.78
N PRO A 169 14.98 -1.27 11.62
CA PRO A 169 14.96 -0.28 12.70
C PRO A 169 13.57 0.34 12.91
N SER A 170 12.69 0.45 11.89
CA SER A 170 11.30 0.86 12.12
C SER A 170 10.56 -0.17 12.99
N ARG A 171 10.70 -1.46 12.68
CA ARG A 171 10.07 -2.55 13.45
C ARG A 171 10.60 -2.61 14.87
N ALA A 172 11.90 -2.39 15.07
CA ALA A 172 12.50 -2.29 16.40
C ALA A 172 11.93 -1.12 17.23
N ALA A 173 11.42 -0.08 16.58
CA ALA A 173 10.73 1.05 17.21
C ALA A 173 9.21 0.85 17.38
N GLY A 174 8.68 -0.33 17.02
CA GLY A 174 7.24 -0.65 17.07
C GLY A 174 6.44 -0.14 15.87
N VAL A 175 7.11 0.42 14.86
CA VAL A 175 6.50 0.93 13.62
C VAL A 175 6.39 -0.22 12.62
N TYR A 176 5.25 -0.29 11.92
CA TYR A 176 5.03 -1.33 10.92
C TYR A 176 5.91 -1.11 9.68
N GLY A 177 6.96 -1.91 9.53
CA GLY A 177 7.90 -1.80 8.41
C GLY A 177 7.45 -2.60 7.18
N ILE A 178 7.45 -1.96 6.01
CA ILE A 178 7.14 -2.54 4.70
C ILE A 178 8.35 -2.33 3.80
N LEU A 179 8.86 -3.41 3.21
CA LEU A 179 9.92 -3.30 2.21
C LEU A 179 9.29 -3.05 0.83
N LEU A 180 9.82 -2.07 0.11
CA LEU A 180 9.59 -1.90 -1.32
C LEU A 180 10.74 -2.57 -2.07
N GLY A 181 10.49 -3.71 -2.72
CA GLY A 181 11.44 -4.48 -3.53
C GLY A 181 11.79 -3.82 -4.86
N ARG A 182 12.09 -2.53 -4.84
CA ARG A 182 12.42 -1.69 -6.00
C ARG A 182 13.87 -1.24 -5.93
N GLY A 183 14.50 -1.13 -7.09
CA GLY A 183 15.87 -0.62 -7.19
C GLY A 183 16.92 -1.62 -6.67
N PRO A 184 18.20 -1.23 -6.71
CA PRO A 184 19.30 -2.15 -6.40
C PRO A 184 19.26 -2.65 -4.95
N TRP A 185 18.73 -1.86 -4.02
CA TRP A 185 18.66 -2.18 -2.59
C TRP A 185 17.48 -3.11 -2.30
N GLY A 186 16.28 -2.72 -2.71
CA GLY A 186 15.06 -3.49 -2.47
C GLY A 186 15.12 -4.87 -3.10
N GLU A 187 15.65 -4.98 -4.32
CA GLU A 187 15.81 -6.27 -5.01
C GLU A 187 16.77 -7.22 -4.28
N VAL A 188 17.90 -6.71 -3.76
CA VAL A 188 18.87 -7.52 -3.02
C VAL A 188 18.29 -7.95 -1.66
N HIS A 189 17.49 -7.08 -1.04
CA HIS A 189 16.95 -7.32 0.30
C HIS A 189 15.64 -8.12 0.33
N ALA A 190 14.88 -8.19 -0.78
CA ALA A 190 13.56 -8.82 -0.84
C ALA A 190 13.51 -10.21 -0.21
N ARG A 191 14.37 -11.14 -0.66
CA ARG A 191 14.40 -12.52 -0.13
C ARG A 191 14.67 -12.59 1.37
N LYS A 192 15.51 -11.68 1.88
CA LYS A 192 15.83 -11.64 3.32
C LYS A 192 14.66 -11.07 4.12
N ALA A 193 13.95 -10.09 3.56
CA ALA A 193 12.75 -9.53 4.17
C ALA A 193 11.62 -10.58 4.24
N GLU A 194 11.37 -11.30 3.15
CA GLU A 194 10.42 -12.41 3.09
C GLU A 194 10.74 -13.47 4.17
N ALA A 195 12.01 -13.89 4.28
CA ALA A 195 12.44 -14.84 5.31
C ALA A 195 12.31 -14.31 6.75
N MET A 196 12.10 -13.01 6.94
CA MET A 196 11.89 -12.35 8.22
C MET A 196 10.42 -11.99 8.48
N ASP A 197 9.49 -12.46 7.64
CA ASP A 197 8.07 -12.13 7.71
C ASP A 197 7.83 -10.60 7.67
N VAL A 198 8.58 -9.94 6.80
CA VAL A 198 8.39 -8.54 6.44
C VAL A 198 7.60 -8.49 5.14
N PRO A 199 6.50 -7.71 5.07
CA PRO A 199 5.78 -7.52 3.81
C PRO A 199 6.68 -6.87 2.77
N VAL A 200 6.70 -7.47 1.58
CA VAL A 200 7.41 -6.95 0.42
C VAL A 200 6.41 -6.56 -0.65
N ILE A 201 6.44 -5.30 -1.09
CA ILE A 201 5.71 -4.81 -2.26
C ILE A 201 6.69 -4.46 -3.36
N THR A 202 6.31 -4.60 -4.63
CA THR A 202 7.16 -4.21 -5.77
C THR A 202 6.75 -2.85 -6.36
N SER A 203 5.50 -2.44 -6.11
CA SER A 203 4.90 -1.19 -6.56
C SER A 203 4.18 -0.48 -5.39
N LEU A 204 4.21 0.84 -5.38
CA LEU A 204 3.46 1.65 -4.41
C LEU A 204 1.96 1.61 -4.66
N GLU A 205 1.51 1.21 -5.85
CA GLU A 205 0.10 0.91 -6.15
C GLU A 205 -0.45 -0.19 -5.23
N ARG A 206 0.43 -1.02 -4.65
CA ARG A 206 0.08 -2.15 -3.79
C ARG A 206 -0.07 -1.78 -2.32
N LEU A 207 0.49 -0.65 -1.92
CA LEU A 207 0.46 -0.21 -0.54
C LEU A 207 -0.96 -0.10 0.05
N PRO A 208 -1.98 0.41 -0.67
CA PRO A 208 -3.34 0.46 -0.14
C PRO A 208 -3.89 -0.91 0.28
N TYR A 209 -3.47 -2.01 -0.38
CA TYR A 209 -3.93 -3.38 -0.09
C TYR A 209 -3.23 -3.94 1.14
N VAL A 210 -1.91 -3.77 1.25
CA VAL A 210 -1.16 -4.11 2.47
C VAL A 210 -1.74 -3.35 3.67
N LEU A 211 -2.04 -2.06 3.50
CA LEU A 211 -2.67 -1.25 4.53
C LEU A 211 -4.16 -1.58 4.77
N ARG A 212 -4.82 -2.40 3.93
CA ARG A 212 -6.14 -2.99 4.18
C ARG A 212 -6.00 -4.26 5.02
N GLY A 213 -5.08 -5.16 4.67
CA GLY A 213 -4.78 -6.37 5.45
C GLY A 213 -4.22 -6.07 6.85
N LEU A 214 -3.68 -4.86 7.05
CA LEU A 214 -3.22 -4.38 8.35
C LEU A 214 -4.31 -3.75 9.20
N ARG A 215 -5.52 -3.60 8.69
CA ARG A 215 -6.68 -3.30 9.54
C ARG A 215 -6.71 -4.35 10.66
N PRO A 216 -7.09 -3.97 11.88
CA PRO A 216 -7.56 -4.97 12.82
C PRO A 216 -8.71 -5.72 12.09
N ILE A 217 -8.87 -7.02 12.24
CA ILE A 217 -9.92 -7.52 13.14
C ILE A 217 -10.43 -6.40 14.07
N ARG A 218 -11.26 -5.48 13.56
CA ARG A 218 -11.68 -4.27 14.31
C ARG A 218 -12.88 -4.60 15.15
N GLY A 219 -12.74 -4.26 16.43
CA GLY A 219 -13.85 -4.05 17.38
C GLY A 219 -14.61 -5.29 17.81
N SER A 220 -14.47 -6.38 17.07
CA SER A 220 -15.16 -7.62 17.27
C SER A 220 -14.16 -8.76 17.26
N THR A 221 -14.07 -9.48 18.37
CA THR A 221 -13.62 -10.88 18.32
C THR A 221 -14.70 -11.79 17.72
N ALA A 222 -15.86 -11.23 17.35
CA ALA A 222 -16.94 -11.98 16.75
C ALA A 222 -16.82 -11.92 15.24
N GLU A 223 -16.43 -13.07 14.70
CA GLU A 223 -16.64 -13.46 13.31
C GLU A 223 -18.05 -13.07 12.86
N MET A 224 -18.15 -12.41 11.70
CA MET A 224 -19.39 -12.29 10.96
C MET A 224 -19.69 -13.67 10.35
N THR A 225 -20.86 -14.22 10.64
CA THR A 225 -21.33 -15.48 10.06
C THR A 225 -22.14 -15.24 8.78
N GLU A 226 -22.42 -16.29 7.99
CA GLU A 226 -23.31 -16.17 6.82
C GLU A 226 -24.67 -15.55 7.19
N ALA A 227 -25.20 -15.94 8.35
CA ALA A 227 -26.49 -15.44 8.83
C ALA A 227 -26.43 -13.93 9.15
N ASP A 228 -25.30 -13.44 9.66
CA ASP A 228 -25.08 -12.01 9.93
C ASP A 228 -25.01 -11.20 8.63
N ALA A 229 -24.24 -11.69 7.65
CA ALA A 229 -24.12 -11.07 6.34
C ALA A 229 -25.47 -11.04 5.61
N ALA A 230 -26.20 -12.16 5.61
CA ALA A 230 -27.54 -12.25 5.03
C ALA A 230 -28.55 -11.34 5.75
N GLU A 231 -28.46 -11.19 7.08
CA GLU A 231 -29.30 -10.26 7.84
C GLU A 231 -29.13 -8.81 7.34
N ILE A 232 -27.88 -8.38 7.15
CA ILE A 232 -27.55 -7.03 6.64
C ILE A 232 -28.07 -6.87 5.20
N LEU A 233 -27.79 -7.84 4.33
CA LEU A 233 -28.20 -7.77 2.92
C LEU A 233 -29.74 -7.79 2.76
N ARG A 234 -30.45 -8.57 3.57
CA ARG A 234 -31.93 -8.55 3.64
C ARG A 234 -32.46 -7.20 4.07
N LEU A 235 -31.86 -6.58 5.09
CA LEU A 235 -32.24 -5.25 5.54
C LEU A 235 -32.14 -4.26 4.38
N LEU A 236 -30.99 -4.20 3.71
CA LEU A 236 -30.75 -3.27 2.59
C LEU A 236 -31.71 -3.53 1.43
N LYS A 237 -31.89 -4.79 1.04
CA LYS A 237 -32.83 -5.21 -0.02
C LYS A 237 -34.27 -4.84 0.32
N SER A 238 -34.70 -4.97 1.58
CA SER A 238 -36.04 -4.57 2.02
C SER A 238 -36.31 -3.07 1.89
N GLN A 239 -35.24 -2.26 1.89
CA GLN A 239 -35.29 -0.82 1.66
C GLN A 239 -35.14 -0.45 0.17
N GLY A 240 -35.03 -1.44 -0.72
CA GLY A 240 -34.79 -1.23 -2.15
C GLY A 240 -33.42 -0.61 -2.43
N LEU A 241 -32.43 -0.86 -1.57
CA LEU A 241 -31.05 -0.43 -1.78
C LEU A 241 -30.28 -1.51 -2.52
N ASP A 242 -29.64 -1.08 -3.60
CA ASP A 242 -28.93 -1.95 -4.50
C ASP A 242 -27.42 -1.94 -4.20
N VAL A 243 -26.89 -3.07 -3.73
CA VAL A 243 -25.47 -3.25 -3.41
C VAL A 243 -24.86 -4.45 -4.14
N TRP A 244 -23.53 -4.40 -4.34
CA TRP A 244 -22.71 -5.52 -4.76
C TRP A 244 -21.76 -5.88 -3.63
N VAL A 245 -21.74 -7.15 -3.23
CA VAL A 245 -20.80 -7.67 -2.25
C VAL A 245 -19.43 -7.84 -2.90
N ASP A 246 -18.40 -7.26 -2.30
CA ASP A 246 -16.99 -7.38 -2.71
C ASP A 246 -16.19 -8.10 -1.60
N GLY A 247 -14.89 -8.29 -1.81
CA GLY A 247 -13.98 -8.83 -0.80
C GLY A 247 -14.30 -10.30 -0.42
N GLY A 248 -13.99 -10.67 0.82
CA GLY A 248 -14.11 -12.05 1.28
C GLY A 248 -15.55 -12.61 1.21
N TRP A 249 -16.55 -11.79 1.58
CA TRP A 249 -17.94 -12.18 1.41
C TRP A 249 -18.39 -12.24 -0.04
N GLY A 250 -17.78 -11.46 -0.94
CA GLY A 250 -18.04 -11.55 -2.38
C GLY A 250 -17.51 -12.88 -2.95
N VAL A 251 -16.32 -13.31 -2.52
CA VAL A 251 -15.76 -14.65 -2.81
C VAL A 251 -16.72 -15.73 -2.31
N ASP A 252 -17.13 -15.66 -1.05
CA ASP A 252 -17.99 -16.69 -0.45
C ASP A 252 -19.40 -16.71 -1.04
N ALA A 253 -19.92 -15.55 -1.48
CA ALA A 253 -21.14 -15.48 -2.28
C ALA A 253 -20.97 -16.28 -3.58
N LEU A 254 -19.88 -16.06 -4.32
CA LEU A 254 -19.59 -16.80 -5.54
C LEU A 254 -19.41 -18.30 -5.27
N LEU A 255 -18.75 -18.68 -4.16
CA LEU A 255 -18.55 -20.07 -3.76
C LEU A 255 -19.85 -20.72 -3.24
N GLY A 256 -20.80 -19.94 -2.75
CA GLY A 256 -22.06 -20.38 -2.17
C GLY A 256 -21.92 -21.01 -0.79
N LYS A 257 -20.84 -20.69 -0.08
CA LYS A 257 -20.52 -21.13 1.28
C LYS A 257 -19.50 -20.19 1.91
N GLN A 258 -19.56 -20.06 3.22
CA GLN A 258 -18.52 -19.41 4.00
C GLN A 258 -17.29 -20.33 4.03
N SER A 259 -16.21 -19.89 3.39
CA SER A 259 -15.02 -20.69 3.16
C SER A 259 -13.89 -20.36 4.13
N ARG A 260 -13.96 -19.20 4.79
CA ARG A 260 -13.07 -18.75 5.88
C ARG A 260 -13.81 -17.79 6.84
N PRO A 261 -13.23 -17.46 8.01
CA PRO A 261 -13.76 -16.40 8.87
C PRO A 261 -13.68 -15.02 8.19
N HIS A 262 -14.67 -14.17 8.47
CA HIS A 262 -14.73 -12.76 8.05
C HIS A 262 -15.12 -11.89 9.23
N ASP A 263 -14.63 -10.65 9.26
CA ASP A 263 -14.89 -9.73 10.36
C ASP A 263 -15.79 -8.55 9.91
N ASP A 264 -15.80 -8.28 8.61
CA ASP A 264 -16.50 -7.20 7.94
C ASP A 264 -17.15 -7.67 6.64
N ILE A 265 -18.05 -6.85 6.08
CA ILE A 265 -18.61 -7.02 4.73
C ILE A 265 -18.38 -5.75 3.89
N ASP A 266 -17.72 -5.92 2.74
CA ASP A 266 -17.49 -4.86 1.77
C ASP A 266 -18.68 -4.73 0.80
N LEU A 267 -19.29 -3.54 0.77
CA LEU A 267 -20.45 -3.26 -0.09
C LEU A 267 -20.14 -2.11 -1.06
N VAL A 268 -20.16 -2.43 -2.34
CA VAL A 268 -20.10 -1.46 -3.42
C VAL A 268 -21.51 -0.99 -3.77
N LEU A 269 -21.72 0.32 -3.91
CA LEU A 269 -23.03 0.93 -4.15
C LEU A 269 -22.92 2.24 -4.93
N ARG A 270 -24.06 2.70 -5.49
CA ARG A 270 -24.10 4.01 -6.15
C ARG A 270 -23.79 5.11 -5.15
N GLN A 271 -22.89 6.01 -5.51
CA GLN A 271 -22.50 7.15 -4.67
C GLN A 271 -23.70 8.00 -4.23
N SER A 272 -24.72 8.14 -5.08
CA SER A 272 -25.94 8.88 -4.77
C SER A 272 -26.80 8.24 -3.66
N GLU A 273 -26.58 6.98 -3.34
CA GLU A 273 -27.38 6.22 -2.36
C GLU A 273 -26.65 5.99 -1.03
N ILE A 274 -25.36 6.38 -0.93
CA ILE A 274 -24.51 6.02 0.20
C ILE A 274 -25.00 6.59 1.54
N ASP A 275 -25.51 7.82 1.54
CA ASP A 275 -26.06 8.44 2.76
C ASP A 275 -27.38 7.77 3.16
N ARG A 276 -28.25 7.45 2.18
CA ARG A 276 -29.49 6.70 2.44
C ARG A 276 -29.21 5.32 3.02
N LEU A 277 -28.18 4.63 2.51
CA LEU A 277 -27.75 3.34 3.04
C LEU A 277 -27.20 3.48 4.46
N ALA A 278 -26.38 4.50 4.71
CA ALA A 278 -25.87 4.80 6.04
C ALA A 278 -26.98 5.10 7.04
N ASP A 279 -28.04 5.80 6.64
CA ASP A 279 -29.22 6.05 7.49
C ASP A 279 -29.96 4.76 7.84
N VAL A 280 -30.12 3.85 6.86
CA VAL A 280 -30.74 2.53 7.09
C VAL A 280 -29.94 1.70 8.08
N LEU A 281 -28.62 1.62 7.89
CA LEU A 281 -27.73 0.95 8.85
C LEU A 281 -27.75 1.65 10.21
N GLY A 282 -27.81 2.99 10.23
CA GLY A 282 -27.95 3.81 11.41
C GLY A 282 -29.19 3.47 12.24
N ALA A 283 -30.34 3.30 11.57
CA ALA A 283 -31.59 2.87 12.20
C ALA A 283 -31.51 1.44 12.75
N ALA A 284 -30.68 0.58 12.15
CA ALA A 284 -30.40 -0.78 12.63
C ALA A 284 -29.32 -0.84 13.74
N GLY A 285 -28.80 0.30 14.19
CA GLY A 285 -27.87 0.39 15.32
C GLY A 285 -26.39 0.44 14.93
N PHE A 286 -26.07 0.49 13.63
CA PHE A 286 -24.71 0.73 13.17
C PHE A 286 -24.35 2.21 13.34
N ARG A 287 -23.09 2.49 13.65
CA ARG A 287 -22.54 3.85 13.79
C ARG A 287 -21.28 3.97 12.98
N ARG A 288 -21.03 5.16 12.43
CA ARG A 288 -19.77 5.43 11.74
C ARG A 288 -18.60 5.30 12.73
N VAL A 289 -17.56 4.61 12.30
CA VAL A 289 -16.30 4.53 13.04
C VAL A 289 -15.46 5.76 12.64
N GLU A 290 -15.48 6.85 13.42
CA GLU A 290 -14.72 8.08 13.12
C GLU A 290 -13.19 7.80 13.15
N GLU A 291 -12.38 8.23 12.16
CA GLU A 291 -11.79 9.58 12.07
C GLU A 291 -11.40 10.00 10.62
N ALA A 292 -11.89 9.30 9.59
CA ALA A 292 -11.54 9.60 8.18
C ALA A 292 -12.63 9.19 7.17
N ALA A 293 -13.92 9.33 7.52
CA ALA A 293 -15.01 8.96 6.63
C ALA A 293 -15.04 9.92 5.41
N ARG A 294 -14.61 9.43 4.24
CA ARG A 294 -14.85 10.15 2.99
C ARG A 294 -16.34 10.02 2.64
N PRO A 295 -16.93 10.96 1.88
CA PRO A 295 -18.32 10.83 1.43
C PRO A 295 -18.61 9.56 0.60
N PHE A 296 -17.57 8.89 0.10
CA PHE A 296 -17.65 7.73 -0.79
C PHE A 296 -16.99 6.46 -0.24
N ASN A 297 -16.35 6.53 0.94
CA ASN A 297 -15.84 5.34 1.60
C ASN A 297 -15.74 5.53 3.12
N PHE A 298 -16.45 4.68 3.85
CA PHE A 298 -16.45 4.66 5.30
C PHE A 298 -17.03 3.36 5.85
N VAL A 299 -16.61 3.02 7.06
CA VAL A 299 -17.07 1.84 7.79
C VAL A 299 -18.16 2.23 8.79
N MET A 300 -19.19 1.39 8.89
CA MET A 300 -20.18 1.44 9.96
C MET A 300 -20.13 0.16 10.77
N ALA A 301 -20.13 0.28 12.10
CA ALA A 301 -20.06 -0.84 13.03
C ALA A 301 -21.23 -0.81 14.03
N ASP A 302 -21.74 -1.97 14.42
CA ASP A 302 -22.80 -2.07 15.43
C ASP A 302 -22.30 -2.56 16.81
N GLY A 303 -23.22 -2.67 17.76
CA GLY A 303 -22.90 -3.17 19.10
C GLY A 303 -22.59 -4.68 19.19
N ARG A 304 -22.78 -5.45 18.11
CA ARG A 304 -22.37 -6.86 18.01
C ARG A 304 -20.96 -7.02 17.44
N GLY A 305 -20.34 -5.91 17.00
CA GLY A 305 -19.04 -5.92 16.37
C GLY A 305 -19.08 -6.22 14.86
N ARG A 306 -20.26 -6.23 14.23
CA ARG A 306 -20.35 -6.38 12.77
C ARG A 306 -19.90 -5.08 12.12
N GLU A 307 -19.02 -5.18 11.14
CA GLU A 307 -18.57 -4.02 10.35
C GLU A 307 -19.06 -4.09 8.90
N VAL A 308 -19.46 -2.94 8.35
CA VAL A 308 -19.86 -2.78 6.95
C VAL A 308 -18.99 -1.69 6.33
N ASP A 309 -18.11 -2.04 5.39
CA ASP A 309 -17.30 -1.09 4.62
C ASP A 309 -18.05 -0.67 3.35
N LEU A 310 -18.36 0.62 3.23
CA LEU A 310 -19.13 1.14 2.12
C LEU A 310 -18.21 1.71 1.05
N HIS A 311 -18.47 1.37 -0.22
CA HIS A 311 -17.68 1.78 -1.37
C HIS A 311 -18.56 2.44 -2.44
N GLY A 312 -18.67 3.77 -2.38
CA GLY A 312 -19.47 4.56 -3.29
C GLY A 312 -18.81 4.74 -4.66
N VAL A 313 -19.54 4.40 -5.73
CA VAL A 313 -19.11 4.53 -7.11
C VAL A 313 -20.07 5.40 -7.94
N VAL A 314 -19.51 6.20 -8.85
CA VAL A 314 -20.27 6.96 -9.84
C VAL A 314 -20.20 6.21 -11.16
N PHE A 315 -21.34 5.74 -11.66
CA PHE A 315 -21.39 5.03 -12.93
C PHE A 315 -21.37 5.99 -14.12
N ASP A 316 -20.54 5.70 -15.10
CA ASP A 316 -20.50 6.43 -16.36
C ASP A 316 -21.54 5.89 -17.38
N GLY A 317 -21.50 6.40 -18.61
CA GLY A 317 -22.40 5.98 -19.69
C GLY A 317 -22.11 4.57 -20.24
N ALA A 318 -20.92 4.02 -19.99
CA ALA A 318 -20.53 2.66 -20.36
C ALA A 318 -20.91 1.63 -19.27
N GLY A 319 -21.24 2.11 -18.07
CA GLY A 319 -21.52 1.28 -16.91
C GLY A 319 -20.29 0.99 -16.05
N ASP A 320 -19.15 1.61 -16.35
CA ASP A 320 -17.96 1.54 -15.51
C ASP A 320 -18.20 2.38 -14.23
N GLY A 321 -17.79 1.84 -13.10
CA GLY A 321 -17.94 2.47 -11.79
C GLY A 321 -16.69 3.26 -11.43
N LEU A 322 -16.78 4.59 -11.41
CA LEU A 322 -15.70 5.48 -11.00
C LEU A 322 -15.66 5.58 -9.48
N TYR A 323 -14.55 5.15 -8.87
CA TYR A 323 -14.39 5.12 -7.42
C TYR A 323 -13.83 6.42 -6.87
N GLY A 324 -14.64 7.14 -6.08
CA GLY A 324 -14.28 8.45 -5.56
C GLY A 324 -14.06 9.52 -6.65
N PRO A 325 -13.56 10.71 -6.28
CA PRO A 325 -13.18 11.75 -7.22
C PRO A 325 -12.13 11.22 -8.19
N GLN A 326 -12.42 11.29 -9.48
CA GLN A 326 -11.47 10.94 -10.52
C GLN A 326 -10.52 12.11 -10.75
N PRO A 327 -9.19 11.88 -10.79
CA PRO A 327 -8.24 12.87 -11.27
C PRO A 327 -8.50 13.24 -12.73
N ASP A 328 -8.19 14.49 -13.10
CA ASP A 328 -8.36 15.00 -14.48
C ASP A 328 -7.46 14.27 -15.51
N ASP A 329 -6.40 13.60 -15.05
CA ASP A 329 -5.48 12.82 -15.87
C ASP A 329 -5.96 11.37 -16.14
N GLY A 330 -7.13 10.99 -15.62
CA GLY A 330 -7.75 9.69 -15.85
C GLY A 330 -7.11 8.53 -15.07
N THR A 331 -6.19 8.79 -14.13
CA THR A 331 -5.56 7.73 -13.31
C THR A 331 -6.39 7.31 -12.10
N GLY A 332 -7.68 7.66 -12.08
CA GLY A 332 -8.55 7.30 -10.96
C GLY A 332 -8.85 5.80 -10.96
N LEU A 333 -9.27 5.31 -9.79
CA LEU A 333 -9.68 3.92 -9.65
C LEU A 333 -11.05 3.73 -10.31
N ALA A 334 -11.16 2.74 -11.19
CA ALA A 334 -12.39 2.39 -11.89
C ALA A 334 -12.66 0.89 -11.78
N PHE A 335 -13.93 0.56 -11.61
CA PHE A 335 -14.48 -0.78 -11.70
C PHE A 335 -15.03 -0.97 -13.11
N PRO A 336 -14.55 -1.93 -13.90
CA PRO A 336 -15.12 -2.16 -15.23
C PRO A 336 -16.56 -2.65 -15.10
N ALA A 337 -17.43 -2.31 -16.05
CA ALA A 337 -18.86 -2.64 -16.03
C ALA A 337 -19.12 -4.14 -15.83
N VAL A 338 -18.25 -4.98 -16.39
CA VAL A 338 -18.30 -6.44 -16.25
C VAL A 338 -18.15 -6.89 -14.79
N ALA A 339 -17.43 -6.14 -13.96
CA ALA A 339 -17.25 -6.49 -12.55
C ALA A 339 -18.58 -6.53 -11.78
N PHE A 340 -19.58 -5.76 -12.21
CA PHE A 340 -20.90 -5.65 -11.57
C PHE A 340 -21.92 -6.69 -12.05
N THR A 341 -21.55 -7.64 -12.90
CA THR A 341 -22.48 -8.67 -13.40
C THR A 341 -22.51 -9.93 -12.55
N GLY A 342 -21.71 -10.00 -11.48
CA GLY A 342 -21.61 -11.17 -10.60
C GLY A 342 -22.87 -11.40 -9.77
N THR A 343 -23.20 -12.68 -9.59
CA THR A 343 -24.28 -13.13 -8.70
C THR A 343 -23.83 -14.37 -7.93
N GLY A 344 -24.19 -14.43 -6.66
CA GLY A 344 -23.82 -15.52 -5.76
C GLY A 344 -24.91 -15.82 -4.74
N THR A 345 -24.58 -16.61 -3.73
CA THR A 345 -25.47 -16.95 -2.62
C THR A 345 -24.78 -16.86 -1.26
N ILE A 346 -25.43 -16.22 -0.29
CA ILE A 346 -25.02 -16.19 1.14
C ILE A 346 -26.22 -16.65 1.96
N ASP A 347 -26.06 -17.62 2.87
CA ASP A 347 -27.15 -18.22 3.67
C ASP A 347 -28.35 -18.68 2.80
N GLY A 348 -28.06 -19.20 1.61
CA GLY A 348 -29.05 -19.63 0.62
C GLY A 348 -29.78 -18.49 -0.11
N GLU A 349 -29.47 -17.23 0.16
CA GLU A 349 -30.07 -16.07 -0.51
C GLU A 349 -29.26 -15.60 -1.70
N SER A 350 -29.94 -15.32 -2.81
CA SER A 350 -29.29 -14.75 -3.99
C SER A 350 -28.90 -13.28 -3.77
N VAL A 351 -27.62 -13.00 -3.98
CA VAL A 351 -26.99 -11.68 -3.79
C VAL A 351 -26.25 -11.26 -5.06
N ARG A 352 -26.16 -9.96 -5.30
CA ARG A 352 -25.23 -9.41 -6.30
C ARG A 352 -23.85 -9.28 -5.67
N CYS A 353 -22.82 -9.66 -6.42
CA CYS A 353 -21.43 -9.61 -5.98
C CYS A 353 -20.53 -9.21 -7.14
N MET A 354 -19.28 -8.91 -6.84
CA MET A 354 -18.27 -8.71 -7.88
C MET A 354 -18.00 -10.02 -8.62
N THR A 355 -17.63 -9.98 -9.91
CA THR A 355 -17.35 -11.20 -10.67
C THR A 355 -16.09 -11.92 -10.19
N ALA A 356 -15.99 -13.23 -10.44
CA ALA A 356 -14.82 -14.03 -10.08
C ALA A 356 -13.54 -13.48 -10.74
N GLU A 357 -13.62 -13.07 -12.01
CA GLU A 357 -12.51 -12.49 -12.76
C GLU A 357 -12.06 -11.16 -12.16
N TYR A 358 -13.00 -10.30 -11.76
CA TYR A 358 -12.65 -9.05 -11.10
C TYR A 358 -12.00 -9.30 -9.74
N GLN A 359 -12.57 -10.21 -8.94
CA GLN A 359 -12.00 -10.51 -7.63
C GLN A 359 -10.59 -11.09 -7.77
N VAL A 360 -10.34 -12.05 -8.66
CA VAL A 360 -8.98 -12.56 -8.91
C VAL A 360 -8.04 -11.46 -9.42
N ALA A 361 -8.46 -10.65 -10.38
CA ALA A 361 -7.65 -9.55 -10.90
C ALA A 361 -7.31 -8.50 -9.82
N ASN A 362 -8.23 -8.25 -8.89
CA ASN A 362 -8.00 -7.32 -7.77
C ASN A 362 -7.04 -7.89 -6.71
N HIS A 363 -6.79 -9.21 -6.72
CA HIS A 363 -5.79 -9.90 -5.91
C HIS A 363 -4.44 -10.06 -6.64
N ALA A 364 -4.33 -9.66 -7.91
CA ALA A 364 -3.08 -9.78 -8.68
C ALA A 364 -2.06 -8.69 -8.36
N GLY A 365 -0.76 -9.04 -8.36
CA GLY A 365 0.40 -8.13 -8.33
C GLY A 365 0.83 -7.53 -6.99
N TYR A 366 0.42 -8.12 -5.87
CA TYR A 366 1.12 -8.04 -4.58
C TYR A 366 1.46 -9.45 -4.08
N ASP A 367 2.33 -9.56 -3.07
CA ASP A 367 2.61 -10.87 -2.44
C ASP A 367 1.38 -11.33 -1.65
N PRO A 368 0.70 -12.42 -2.07
CA PRO A 368 -0.57 -12.81 -1.47
C PRO A 368 -0.41 -13.30 -0.02
N GLY A 369 -1.27 -12.85 0.88
CA GLY A 369 -1.42 -13.47 2.19
C GLY A 369 -2.24 -14.75 2.13
N ASP A 370 -2.34 -15.48 3.25
CA ASP A 370 -3.07 -16.76 3.33
C ASP A 370 -4.54 -16.64 2.88
N ALA A 371 -5.21 -15.54 3.25
CA ALA A 371 -6.59 -15.27 2.82
C ALA A 371 -6.68 -15.01 1.31
N ASP A 372 -5.70 -14.31 0.74
CA ASP A 372 -5.65 -14.02 -0.70
C ASP A 372 -5.40 -15.31 -1.49
N PHE A 373 -4.49 -16.17 -1.02
CA PHE A 373 -4.26 -17.49 -1.60
C PHE A 373 -5.52 -18.34 -1.57
N HIS A 374 -6.17 -18.41 -0.42
CA HIS A 374 -7.42 -19.14 -0.26
C HIS A 374 -8.51 -18.62 -1.22
N ASP A 375 -8.74 -17.31 -1.25
CA ASP A 375 -9.78 -16.68 -2.06
C ASP A 375 -9.51 -16.89 -3.56
N VAL A 376 -8.29 -16.64 -4.03
CA VAL A 376 -7.92 -16.78 -5.46
C VAL A 376 -7.94 -18.24 -5.93
N TYR A 377 -7.37 -19.17 -5.15
CA TYR A 377 -7.43 -20.59 -5.51
C TYR A 377 -8.85 -21.14 -5.48
N ALA A 378 -9.68 -20.73 -4.52
CA ALA A 378 -11.07 -21.17 -4.47
C ALA A 378 -11.88 -20.69 -5.69
N LEU A 379 -11.64 -19.45 -6.15
CA LEU A 379 -12.26 -18.93 -7.37
C LEU A 379 -11.72 -19.63 -8.62
N HIS A 380 -10.41 -19.88 -8.70
CA HIS A 380 -9.81 -20.67 -9.78
C HIS A 380 -10.42 -22.07 -9.86
N ASP A 381 -10.46 -22.79 -8.75
CA ASP A 381 -10.98 -24.17 -8.70
C ASP A 381 -12.45 -24.25 -9.10
N LYS A 382 -13.27 -23.25 -8.73
CA LYS A 382 -14.70 -23.24 -9.03
C LYS A 382 -15.04 -22.75 -10.43
N PHE A 383 -14.37 -21.71 -10.91
CA PHE A 383 -14.75 -20.98 -12.12
C PHE A 383 -13.74 -21.11 -13.27
N GLY A 384 -12.55 -21.65 -13.02
CA GLY A 384 -11.48 -21.75 -14.01
C GLY A 384 -10.87 -20.40 -14.40
N VAL A 385 -10.95 -19.39 -13.53
CA VAL A 385 -10.31 -18.09 -13.74
C VAL A 385 -8.79 -18.28 -13.71
N ASP A 386 -8.08 -17.68 -14.66
CA ASP A 386 -6.61 -17.78 -14.71
C ASP A 386 -5.97 -17.22 -13.44
N LEU A 387 -5.02 -17.99 -12.89
CA LEU A 387 -4.24 -17.55 -11.73
C LEU A 387 -3.24 -16.47 -12.18
N PRO A 388 -3.15 -15.35 -11.46
CA PRO A 388 -2.07 -14.40 -11.68
C PRO A 388 -0.71 -15.05 -11.41
N ASP A 389 0.36 -14.53 -12.01
CA ASP A 389 1.70 -15.10 -11.92
C ASP A 389 2.19 -15.25 -10.47
N GLU A 390 1.74 -14.37 -9.57
CA GLU A 390 2.05 -14.40 -8.15
C GLU A 390 1.51 -15.66 -7.45
N TYR A 391 0.46 -16.28 -8.00
CA TYR A 391 -0.20 -17.48 -7.47
C TYR A 391 0.27 -18.76 -8.18
N ALA A 392 1.14 -18.67 -9.21
CA ALA A 392 1.66 -19.83 -9.93
C ALA A 392 2.69 -20.64 -9.11
N ARG A 393 3.19 -20.09 -8.00
CA ARG A 393 4.00 -20.83 -7.03
C ARG A 393 3.06 -21.62 -6.13
N ALA A 394 3.00 -22.94 -6.35
CA ALA A 394 2.39 -23.83 -5.37
C ALA A 394 3.05 -23.58 -4.00
N PRO A 395 2.28 -23.45 -2.90
CA PRO A 395 2.89 -23.46 -1.58
C PRO A 395 3.68 -24.76 -1.48
N ASP A 396 4.96 -24.64 -1.13
CA ASP A 396 5.79 -25.79 -0.82
C ASP A 396 5.03 -26.58 0.24
N LYS A 397 4.48 -27.73 -0.13
CA LYS A 397 3.84 -28.64 0.81
C LYS A 397 4.95 -29.24 1.67
N GLY A 398 5.42 -28.46 2.63
CA GLY A 398 6.31 -28.90 3.68
C GLY A 398 5.58 -29.90 4.57
N GLY A 399 6.01 -31.16 4.48
CA GLY A 399 5.60 -32.24 5.38
C GLY A 399 6.35 -32.26 6.70
#